data_AF-E3CWY2-F1
#
_entry.id   AF-E3CWY2-F1
#
_cell.length_a   1.000
_cell.length_b   1.000
_cell.length_c   1.000
_cell.angle_alpha   90.00
_cell.angle_beta   90.00
_cell.angle_gamma   90.00
#
_symmetry.space_group_name_H-M   'P 1'
#
loop_
_entity.id
_entity.type
_entity.pdbx_description
1 polymer ?
#
loop_
_entity_poly.entity_id
_entity_poly.type
_entity_poly.pdbx_seq_one_letter_code
_entity_poly.pdbx_strand_id
1 'polypeptide(L)'
;MRRPGLIPVGLALVAALALTLWSAYPAAAELRVLRPKGAYPFFLVLREEGDEVAQAFLRTPTGTYPLREVEGLRLAAMSQAQSREDQDRKDDLLWKLTFLPASEKEQGVQIWFGHLTALPKLWVVAAPVGPTQWDTMTTTLRVPRGTAVYVSPQVPSYGKLPVYEGKSALTFVYSIRLTPQGPAFVPVREVYRQLAEHQDTLRRGEYEPLKRLAYQRQMEDYLGIAQGKTPSLDALRSFTWKKLLSVEWRP
;
A
#
# COMPACT_ATOMS: atom_id res chain seq x y z
N MET A 1 -56.17 -23.19 -30.35
CA MET A 1 -55.09 -23.36 -29.36
C MET A 1 -54.40 -22.01 -29.13
N ARG A 2 -54.38 -21.57 -27.86
CA ARG A 2 -53.71 -20.42 -27.20
C ARG A 2 -53.45 -19.12 -28.00
N ARG A 3 -54.24 -18.08 -27.68
CA ARG A 3 -53.92 -16.65 -27.96
C ARG A 3 -52.68 -16.24 -27.14
N PRO A 4 -51.73 -15.49 -27.71
CA PRO A 4 -50.63 -14.92 -26.95
C PRO A 4 -51.19 -13.88 -25.97
N GLY A 5 -50.89 -14.04 -24.69
CA GLY A 5 -51.27 -13.11 -23.64
C GLY A 5 -50.57 -11.78 -23.84
N LEU A 6 -51.33 -10.77 -24.26
CA LEU A 6 -50.94 -9.37 -24.13
C LEU A 6 -50.66 -9.10 -22.66
N ILE A 7 -49.39 -8.95 -22.29
CA ILE A 7 -49.03 -8.34 -21.01
C ILE A 7 -49.73 -6.97 -21.02
N PRO A 8 -50.63 -6.67 -20.06
CA PRO A 8 -51.33 -5.39 -20.06
C PRO A 8 -50.28 -4.29 -20.00
N VAL A 9 -50.31 -3.37 -20.95
CA VAL A 9 -49.32 -2.29 -21.13
C VAL A 9 -49.08 -1.52 -19.82
N GLY A 10 -50.11 -1.41 -18.97
CA GLY A 10 -49.99 -0.83 -17.63
C GLY A 10 -49.05 -1.58 -16.67
N LEU A 11 -48.99 -2.92 -16.73
CA LEU A 11 -48.09 -3.72 -15.89
C LEU A 11 -46.64 -3.62 -16.37
N ALA A 12 -46.42 -3.54 -17.67
CA ALA A 12 -45.10 -3.28 -18.25
C ALA A 12 -44.60 -1.87 -17.91
N LEU A 13 -45.50 -0.87 -17.93
CA LEU A 13 -45.17 0.51 -17.57
C LEU A 13 -44.83 0.64 -16.07
N VAL A 14 -45.59 0.00 -15.19
CA VAL A 14 -45.32 -0.01 -13.74
C VAL A 14 -44.03 -0.76 -13.42
N ALA A 15 -43.76 -1.89 -14.09
CA ALA A 15 -42.49 -2.61 -13.94
C ALA A 15 -41.29 -1.78 -14.43
N ALA A 16 -41.44 -1.07 -15.57
CA ALA A 16 -40.40 -0.17 -16.08
C ALA A 16 -40.19 1.03 -15.16
N LEU A 17 -41.25 1.62 -14.59
CA LEU A 17 -41.16 2.71 -13.61
C LEU A 17 -40.53 2.24 -12.29
N ALA A 18 -40.86 1.03 -11.84
CA ALA A 18 -40.26 0.43 -10.65
C ALA A 18 -38.77 0.14 -10.87
N LEU A 19 -38.38 -0.33 -12.05
CA LEU A 19 -36.98 -0.56 -12.42
C LEU A 19 -36.18 0.75 -12.52
N THR A 20 -36.76 1.82 -13.08
CA THR A 20 -36.07 3.12 -13.17
C THR A 20 -35.97 3.83 -11.81
N LEU A 21 -36.99 3.69 -10.95
CA LEU A 21 -36.98 4.22 -9.58
C LEU A 21 -36.05 3.43 -8.65
N TRP A 22 -35.89 2.12 -8.85
CA TRP A 22 -34.96 1.30 -8.06
C TRP A 22 -33.50 1.60 -8.43
N SER A 23 -33.20 1.90 -9.69
CA SER A 23 -31.87 2.34 -10.13
C SER A 23 -31.52 3.79 -9.74
N ALA A 24 -32.48 4.55 -9.22
CA ALA A 24 -32.31 5.97 -8.87
C ALA A 24 -31.96 6.20 -7.40
N TYR A 25 -31.77 5.16 -6.58
CA TYR A 25 -31.12 5.33 -5.29
C TYR A 25 -29.66 5.69 -5.57
N PRO A 26 -29.20 6.92 -5.25
CA PRO A 26 -27.76 7.19 -5.26
C PRO A 26 -27.13 6.14 -4.35
N ALA A 27 -26.05 5.50 -4.82
CA ALA A 27 -25.26 4.61 -3.98
C ALA A 27 -25.04 5.32 -2.64
N ALA A 28 -25.53 4.74 -1.55
CA ALA A 28 -25.53 5.39 -0.25
C ALA A 28 -24.07 5.73 0.08
N ALA A 29 -23.76 7.03 0.16
CA ALA A 29 -22.42 7.46 0.47
C ALA A 29 -22.14 7.11 1.94
N GLU A 30 -21.20 6.20 2.18
CA GLU A 30 -20.80 5.78 3.51
C GLU A 30 -19.67 6.69 4.01
N LEU A 31 -19.71 7.06 5.29
CA LEU A 31 -18.62 7.77 5.95
C LEU A 31 -17.87 6.82 6.86
N ARG A 32 -16.62 6.56 6.52
CA ARG A 32 -15.74 5.67 7.28
C ARG A 32 -14.62 6.46 7.95
N VAL A 33 -14.46 6.28 9.25
CA VAL A 33 -13.39 6.95 10.01
C VAL A 33 -12.34 5.93 10.44
N LEU A 34 -11.15 6.03 9.87
CA LEU A 34 -10.02 5.16 10.17
C LEU A 34 -9.10 5.81 11.21
N ARG A 35 -8.82 5.07 12.28
CA ARG A 35 -7.89 5.49 13.34
C ARG A 35 -6.79 4.46 13.50
N PRO A 36 -5.52 4.86 13.70
CA PRO A 36 -4.50 3.94 14.17
C PRO A 36 -4.85 3.45 15.58
N LYS A 37 -4.43 2.24 15.94
CA LYS A 37 -4.63 1.71 17.30
C LYS A 37 -3.70 2.45 18.25
N GLY A 38 -4.27 3.10 19.26
CA GLY A 38 -3.55 3.93 20.24
C GLY A 38 -4.14 5.34 20.31
N ALA A 39 -3.63 6.15 21.25
CA ALA A 39 -4.07 7.53 21.42
C ALA A 39 -3.24 8.48 20.55
N TYR A 40 -3.51 8.48 19.24
CA TYR A 40 -2.86 9.39 18.27
C TYR A 40 -3.84 10.50 17.84
N PRO A 41 -3.38 11.76 17.73
CA PRO A 41 -4.28 12.90 17.56
C PRO A 41 -4.67 13.18 16.10
N PHE A 42 -4.72 12.14 15.26
CA PHE A 42 -5.10 12.25 13.86
C PHE A 42 -5.92 11.04 13.40
N PHE A 43 -6.72 11.23 12.36
CA PHE A 43 -7.53 10.17 11.78
C PHE A 43 -7.88 10.48 10.31
N LEU A 44 -8.16 9.44 9.55
CA LEU A 44 -8.58 9.56 8.15
C LEU A 44 -10.10 9.41 8.06
N VAL A 45 -10.75 10.32 7.35
CA VAL A 45 -12.17 10.23 6.99
C VAL A 45 -12.25 9.89 5.51
N LEU A 46 -12.91 8.79 5.20
CA LEU A 46 -13.23 8.38 3.84
C LEU A 46 -14.73 8.58 3.63
N ARG A 47 -15.08 9.21 2.51
CA ARG A 47 -16.43 9.17 1.96
C ARG A 47 -16.40 8.16 0.82
N GLU A 48 -17.08 7.04 1.00
CA GLU A 48 -17.11 5.93 0.07
C GLU A 48 -18.45 5.97 -0.71
N GLU A 49 -18.38 5.76 -2.02
CA GLU A 49 -19.56 5.57 -2.89
C GLU A 49 -19.47 4.15 -3.47
N GLY A 50 -20.29 3.23 -2.93
CA GLY A 50 -20.04 1.81 -3.11
C GLY A 50 -18.77 1.39 -2.36
N ASP A 51 -17.87 0.65 -3.03
CA ASP A 51 -16.60 0.18 -2.44
C ASP A 51 -15.41 1.11 -2.73
N GLU A 52 -15.64 2.23 -3.44
CA GLU A 52 -14.61 3.16 -3.85
C GLU A 52 -14.64 4.45 -3.04
N VAL A 53 -13.45 4.97 -2.74
CA VAL A 53 -13.30 6.24 -2.03
C VAL A 53 -13.64 7.37 -3.00
N ALA A 54 -14.76 8.06 -2.77
CA ALA A 54 -15.12 9.26 -3.51
C ALA A 54 -14.31 10.48 -3.04
N GLN A 55 -14.08 10.60 -1.72
CA GLN A 55 -13.27 11.68 -1.13
C GLN A 55 -12.55 11.19 0.13
N ALA A 56 -11.35 11.70 0.37
CA ALA A 56 -10.59 11.39 1.58
C ALA A 56 -10.02 12.64 2.25
N PHE A 57 -10.12 12.71 3.58
CA PHE A 57 -9.62 13.82 4.37
C PHE A 57 -8.85 13.33 5.60
N LEU A 58 -7.61 13.76 5.72
CA LEU A 58 -6.80 13.59 6.92
C LEU A 58 -7.11 14.71 7.90
N ARG A 59 -7.63 14.36 9.08
CA ARG A 59 -7.83 15.29 10.21
C ARG A 59 -6.63 15.19 11.15
N THR A 60 -6.06 16.33 11.49
CA THR A 60 -4.93 16.50 12.41
C THR A 60 -5.20 17.69 13.35
N PRO A 61 -4.39 17.92 14.39
CA PRO A 61 -4.55 19.08 15.26
C PRO A 61 -4.36 20.42 14.54
N THR A 62 -3.60 20.45 13.44
CA THR A 62 -3.34 21.67 12.65
C THR A 62 -4.43 21.96 11.63
N GLY A 63 -5.37 21.03 11.41
CA GLY A 63 -6.43 21.19 10.44
C GLY A 63 -6.70 19.93 9.62
N THR A 64 -7.25 20.16 8.43
CA THR A 64 -7.81 19.12 7.56
C THR A 64 -7.20 19.19 6.19
N TYR A 65 -6.72 18.05 5.70
CA TYR A 65 -5.99 17.97 4.45
C TYR A 65 -6.66 16.94 3.54
N PRO A 66 -7.03 17.32 2.31
CA PRO A 66 -7.53 16.34 1.35
C PRO A 66 -6.41 15.36 0.98
N LEU A 67 -6.77 14.09 0.77
CA LEU A 67 -5.86 13.03 0.37
C LEU A 67 -6.33 12.44 -0.96
N ARG A 68 -6.08 13.17 -2.05
CA ARG A 68 -6.62 12.83 -3.37
C ARG A 68 -6.02 11.57 -3.98
N GLU A 69 -4.84 11.17 -3.51
CA GLU A 69 -4.13 9.98 -3.97
C GLU A 69 -4.93 8.68 -3.83
N VAL A 70 -5.95 8.64 -2.96
CA VAL A 70 -6.77 7.46 -2.72
C VAL A 70 -8.16 7.51 -3.36
N GLU A 71 -8.52 8.63 -4.00
CA GLU A 71 -9.82 8.78 -4.65
C GLU A 71 -9.94 7.83 -5.85
N GLY A 72 -11.09 7.15 -6.00
CA GLY A 72 -11.32 6.10 -6.99
C GLY A 72 -10.73 4.73 -6.64
N LEU A 73 -10.11 4.59 -5.46
CA LEU A 73 -9.53 3.32 -4.99
C LEU A 73 -10.32 2.75 -3.82
N ARG A 74 -10.08 1.47 -3.50
CA ARG A 74 -10.74 0.75 -2.42
C ARG A 74 -9.76 0.44 -1.30
N LEU A 75 -10.16 0.62 -0.04
CA LEU A 75 -9.33 0.22 1.09
C LEU A 75 -9.22 -1.31 1.17
N ALA A 76 -8.02 -1.85 0.94
CA ALA A 76 -7.77 -3.29 0.90
C ALA A 76 -7.13 -3.82 2.20
N ALA A 77 -6.23 -3.05 2.82
CA ALA A 77 -5.51 -3.50 4.01
C ALA A 77 -5.05 -2.36 4.91
N MET A 78 -4.88 -2.66 6.19
CA MET A 78 -4.37 -1.74 7.21
C MET A 78 -3.36 -2.47 8.10
N SER A 79 -2.24 -1.83 8.41
CA SER A 79 -1.24 -2.37 9.34
C SER A 79 -0.50 -1.25 10.06
N GLN A 80 0.05 -1.52 11.24
CA GLN A 80 0.89 -0.56 11.95
C GLN A 80 2.07 -1.25 12.62
N ALA A 81 3.17 -0.51 12.74
CA ALA A 81 4.31 -0.83 13.57
C ALA A 81 4.52 0.31 14.59
N GLN A 82 4.98 -0.06 15.78
CA GLN A 82 5.26 0.87 16.86
C GLN A 82 6.72 0.77 17.29
N SER A 83 7.32 1.92 17.53
CA SER A 83 8.72 2.09 17.93
C SER A 83 8.85 3.20 18.97
N ARG A 84 10.07 3.44 19.48
CA ARG A 84 10.38 4.58 20.36
C ARG A 84 11.65 5.24 19.82
N GLU A 85 11.49 5.95 18.72
CA GLU A 85 12.60 6.56 17.99
C GLU A 85 12.98 7.91 18.61
N ASP A 86 12.03 8.61 19.23
CA ASP A 86 12.26 9.88 19.93
C ASP A 86 12.57 9.73 21.44
N GLN A 87 12.76 8.48 21.90
CA GLN A 87 13.20 8.12 23.26
C GLN A 87 12.26 8.58 24.39
N ASP A 88 10.99 8.87 24.09
CA ASP A 88 10.00 9.09 25.13
C ASP A 88 9.37 7.77 25.64
N ARG A 89 8.34 7.89 26.50
CA ARG A 89 7.63 6.72 27.06
C ARG A 89 6.44 6.28 26.20
N LYS A 90 6.05 7.07 25.21
CA LYS A 90 4.94 6.79 24.30
C LYS A 90 5.48 6.03 23.10
N ASP A 91 4.59 5.31 22.43
CA ASP A 91 4.98 4.55 21.25
C ASP A 91 4.74 5.43 20.02
N ASP A 92 5.81 5.69 19.27
CA ASP A 92 5.75 6.30 17.95
C ASP A 92 5.07 5.36 16.96
N LEU A 93 4.49 5.94 15.91
CA LEU A 93 3.62 5.22 14.98
C LEU A 93 4.17 5.24 13.56
N LEU A 94 4.24 4.04 12.98
CA LEU A 94 4.29 3.84 11.54
C LEU A 94 3.02 3.11 11.10
N TRP A 95 2.08 3.82 10.47
CA TRP A 95 0.79 3.28 10.03
C TRP A 95 0.72 3.22 8.52
N LYS A 96 0.26 2.10 7.98
CA LYS A 96 0.18 1.84 6.54
C LYS A 96 -1.25 1.46 6.16
N LEU A 97 -1.76 2.14 5.16
CA LEU A 97 -3.03 1.83 4.49
C LEU A 97 -2.74 1.44 3.04
N THR A 98 -3.37 0.37 2.56
CA THR A 98 -3.26 -0.08 1.16
C THR A 98 -4.58 0.15 0.47
N PHE A 99 -4.55 0.89 -0.63
CA PHE A 99 -5.70 1.15 -1.49
C PHE A 99 -5.45 0.55 -2.87
N LEU A 100 -6.39 -0.25 -3.36
CA LEU A 100 -6.29 -0.94 -4.63
C LEU A 100 -7.38 -0.47 -5.59
N PRO A 101 -7.07 -0.38 -6.90
CA PRO A 101 -8.06 -0.04 -7.90
C PRO A 101 -9.04 -1.20 -8.13
N ALA A 102 -10.14 -0.89 -8.79
CA ALA A 102 -11.10 -1.89 -9.21
C ALA A 102 -10.56 -2.87 -10.26
N SER A 103 -9.71 -2.34 -11.15
CA SER A 103 -9.10 -3.07 -12.24
C SER A 103 -7.69 -3.50 -11.85
N GLU A 104 -7.35 -4.78 -12.03
CA GLU A 104 -5.98 -5.28 -11.81
C GLU A 104 -4.95 -4.69 -12.79
N LYS A 105 -5.39 -3.93 -13.81
CA LYS A 105 -4.50 -3.26 -14.78
C LYS A 105 -3.93 -1.94 -14.26
N GLU A 106 -4.50 -1.39 -13.20
CA GLU A 106 -4.04 -0.15 -12.59
C GLU A 106 -3.20 -0.44 -11.35
N GLN A 107 -2.28 0.47 -11.04
CA GLN A 107 -1.51 0.40 -9.80
C GLN A 107 -2.32 1.03 -8.67
N GLY A 108 -2.29 0.39 -7.50
CA GLY A 108 -2.81 0.98 -6.28
C GLY A 108 -1.81 1.91 -5.62
N VAL A 109 -2.20 2.42 -4.45
CA VAL A 109 -1.34 3.25 -3.61
C VAL A 109 -1.31 2.73 -2.18
N GLN A 110 -0.13 2.80 -1.56
CA GLN A 110 0.02 2.71 -0.12
C GLN A 110 0.23 4.09 0.46
N ILE A 111 -0.56 4.45 1.46
CA ILE A 111 -0.37 5.65 2.25
C ILE A 111 0.29 5.28 3.56
N TRP A 112 1.44 5.89 3.82
CA TRP A 112 2.26 5.70 4.99
C TRP A 112 2.20 6.95 5.87
N PHE A 113 1.86 6.75 7.13
CA PHE A 113 1.84 7.78 8.16
C PHE A 113 2.96 7.47 9.15
N GLY A 114 3.88 8.43 9.34
CA GLY A 114 4.84 8.39 10.42
C GLY A 114 4.49 9.44 11.45
N HIS A 115 4.49 9.11 12.73
CA HIS A 115 4.21 10.08 13.80
C HIS A 115 5.13 9.86 14.99
N LEU A 116 5.87 10.92 15.35
CA LEU A 116 6.67 10.98 16.58
C LEU A 116 5.86 11.65 17.68
N THR A 117 5.99 11.15 18.91
CA THR A 117 5.14 11.54 20.03
C THR A 117 5.72 12.67 20.90
N ALA A 118 7.04 12.71 21.07
CA ALA A 118 7.75 13.75 21.81
C ALA A 118 7.87 15.06 21.03
N LEU A 119 8.04 14.95 19.71
CA LEU A 119 8.02 16.06 18.76
C LEU A 119 6.80 15.85 17.84
N PRO A 120 5.62 16.37 18.21
CA PRO A 120 4.36 16.03 17.53
C PRO A 120 4.39 16.44 16.07
N LYS A 121 4.76 15.47 15.23
CA LYS A 121 5.01 15.64 13.82
C LYS A 121 4.49 14.44 13.08
N LEU A 122 3.72 14.69 12.03
CA LEU A 122 3.12 13.68 11.17
C LEU A 122 3.67 13.84 9.76
N TRP A 123 4.19 12.75 9.21
CA TRP A 123 4.54 12.63 7.80
C TRP A 123 3.51 11.75 7.10
N VAL A 124 3.13 12.15 5.89
CA VAL A 124 2.29 11.36 5.00
C VAL A 124 3.03 11.16 3.70
N VAL A 125 3.19 9.90 3.30
CA VAL A 125 3.93 9.51 2.11
C VAL A 125 3.11 8.51 1.30
N ALA A 126 3.07 8.70 -0.01
CA ALA A 126 2.47 7.77 -0.95
C ALA A 126 3.56 6.90 -1.58
N ALA A 127 3.26 5.61 -1.76
CA ALA A 127 4.09 4.70 -2.52
C ALA A 127 3.20 3.88 -3.47
N PRO A 128 3.61 3.62 -4.72
CA PRO A 128 2.83 2.78 -5.61
C PRO A 128 2.82 1.34 -5.08
N VAL A 129 1.73 0.63 -5.30
CA VAL A 129 1.62 -0.81 -5.05
C VAL A 129 1.00 -1.48 -6.26
N GLY A 130 1.46 -2.69 -6.56
CA GLY A 130 0.95 -3.48 -7.66
C GLY A 130 1.01 -4.95 -7.28
N PRO A 131 0.36 -5.80 -8.07
CA PRO A 131 0.44 -7.24 -7.88
C PRO A 131 1.88 -7.72 -8.08
N THR A 132 2.35 -8.62 -7.22
CA THR A 132 3.69 -9.21 -7.29
C THR A 132 3.62 -10.70 -7.00
N GLN A 133 4.68 -11.44 -7.29
CA GLN A 133 4.74 -12.86 -6.94
C GLN A 133 4.68 -13.08 -5.41
N TRP A 134 5.10 -12.10 -4.60
CA TRP A 134 5.01 -12.16 -3.14
C TRP A 134 3.59 -12.39 -2.64
N ASP A 135 2.56 -11.89 -3.34
CA ASP A 135 1.15 -12.03 -2.94
C ASP A 135 0.65 -13.48 -3.00
N THR A 136 1.34 -14.34 -3.76
CA THR A 136 1.02 -15.76 -3.90
C THR A 136 1.85 -16.66 -2.98
N MET A 137 2.89 -16.11 -2.35
CA MET A 137 3.77 -16.88 -1.49
C MET A 137 3.17 -16.97 -0.09
N THR A 138 3.14 -18.17 0.49
CA THR A 138 2.75 -18.40 1.90
C THR A 138 3.87 -18.04 2.88
N THR A 139 4.91 -17.36 2.40
CA THR A 139 6.12 -17.06 3.16
C THR A 139 5.84 -15.96 4.16
N THR A 140 6.15 -16.22 5.43
CA THR A 140 6.07 -15.22 6.50
C THR A 140 7.47 -14.73 6.84
N LEU A 141 7.74 -13.45 6.57
CA LEU A 141 8.98 -12.81 7.00
C LEU A 141 8.89 -12.50 8.49
N ARG A 142 9.91 -12.88 9.25
CA ARG A 142 10.08 -12.41 10.64
C ARG A 142 10.61 -10.99 10.59
N VAL A 143 9.75 -10.04 10.94
CA VAL A 143 10.05 -8.61 10.91
C VAL A 143 10.18 -8.10 12.35
N PRO A 144 11.31 -7.48 12.73
CA PRO A 144 11.48 -6.92 14.08
C PRO A 144 10.45 -5.84 14.42
N ARG A 145 10.20 -5.65 15.72
CA ARG A 145 9.31 -4.59 16.21
C ARG A 145 9.73 -3.21 15.65
N GLY A 146 8.76 -2.38 15.32
CA GLY A 146 8.99 -1.05 14.74
C GLY A 146 9.39 -1.06 13.27
N THR A 147 9.47 -2.24 12.64
CA THR A 147 9.75 -2.39 11.21
C THR A 147 8.49 -2.83 10.48
N ALA A 148 8.27 -2.24 9.31
CA ALA A 148 7.28 -2.67 8.34
C ALA A 148 7.98 -3.02 7.03
N VAL A 149 7.28 -3.73 6.14
CA VAL A 149 7.79 -4.04 4.80
C VAL A 149 6.97 -3.32 3.72
N TYR A 150 7.69 -2.81 2.73
CA TYR A 150 7.17 -2.28 1.49
C TYR A 150 7.65 -3.15 0.33
N VAL A 151 6.73 -3.64 -0.49
CA VAL A 151 7.05 -4.39 -1.70
C VAL A 151 6.85 -3.44 -2.88
N SER A 152 7.92 -3.14 -3.63
CA SER A 152 7.81 -2.31 -4.82
C SER A 152 7.03 -3.04 -5.92
N PRO A 153 6.23 -2.35 -6.76
CA PRO A 153 5.50 -2.99 -7.85
C PRO A 153 6.39 -3.54 -8.96
N GLN A 154 7.68 -3.17 -8.99
CA GLN A 154 8.60 -3.50 -10.08
C GLN A 154 9.96 -3.99 -9.58
N VAL A 155 10.58 -4.87 -10.36
CA VAL A 155 11.99 -5.26 -10.14
C VAL A 155 12.89 -4.08 -10.52
N PRO A 156 13.96 -3.80 -9.75
CA PRO A 156 14.93 -2.79 -10.13
C PRO A 156 15.54 -3.06 -11.50
N SER A 157 15.90 -2.00 -12.21
CA SER A 157 16.32 -2.09 -13.62
C SER A 157 17.64 -2.83 -13.84
N TYR A 158 18.49 -2.95 -12.81
CA TYR A 158 19.77 -3.66 -12.80
C TYR A 158 20.56 -3.59 -14.11
N GLY A 159 20.94 -2.37 -14.51
CA GLY A 159 21.74 -2.18 -15.73
C GLY A 159 20.95 -2.36 -17.04
N LYS A 160 19.69 -1.91 -17.08
CA LYS A 160 18.79 -1.92 -18.26
C LYS A 160 18.23 -3.30 -18.65
N LEU A 161 18.04 -4.20 -17.67
CA LEU A 161 17.23 -5.38 -17.89
C LEU A 161 15.78 -5.00 -18.27
N PRO A 162 15.02 -5.93 -18.88
CA PRO A 162 13.60 -5.73 -19.11
C PRO A 162 12.86 -5.37 -17.81
N VAL A 163 11.76 -4.62 -17.95
CA VAL A 163 10.90 -4.30 -16.82
C VAL A 163 10.12 -5.56 -16.44
N TYR A 164 10.31 -6.01 -15.20
CA TYR A 164 9.57 -7.14 -14.64
C TYR A 164 8.62 -6.62 -13.54
N GLU A 165 7.34 -6.87 -13.71
CA GLU A 165 6.26 -6.47 -12.79
C GLU A 165 5.10 -7.47 -12.84
N GLY A 166 4.12 -7.31 -11.95
CA GLY A 166 2.93 -8.16 -11.92
C GLY A 166 3.10 -9.45 -11.12
N LYS A 167 2.05 -10.29 -11.10
CA LYS A 167 1.96 -11.53 -10.31
C LYS A 167 3.05 -12.56 -10.61
N SER A 168 3.74 -12.44 -11.75
CA SER A 168 4.83 -13.33 -12.15
C SER A 168 6.22 -12.81 -11.77
N ALA A 169 6.33 -11.61 -11.20
CA ALA A 169 7.60 -10.99 -10.84
C ALA A 169 7.79 -10.91 -9.32
N LEU A 170 8.85 -11.51 -8.81
CA LEU A 170 9.36 -11.32 -7.46
C LEU A 170 10.15 -9.99 -7.37
N THR A 171 9.47 -8.95 -6.95
CA THR A 171 9.99 -7.57 -6.92
C THR A 171 10.74 -7.26 -5.62
N PHE A 172 11.33 -6.06 -5.55
CA PHE A 172 12.19 -5.71 -4.42
C PHE A 172 11.40 -5.33 -3.16
N VAL A 173 11.78 -5.90 -2.01
CA VAL A 173 11.24 -5.59 -0.70
C VAL A 173 12.16 -4.64 0.08
N TYR A 174 11.57 -3.56 0.61
CA TYR A 174 12.21 -2.57 1.46
C TYR A 174 11.74 -2.71 2.91
N SER A 175 12.67 -2.75 3.86
CA SER A 175 12.34 -2.59 5.27
C SER A 175 12.18 -1.11 5.62
N ILE A 176 11.00 -0.75 6.09
CA ILE A 176 10.63 0.62 6.45
C ILE A 176 10.64 0.74 7.97
N ARG A 177 11.29 1.79 8.48
CA ARG A 177 11.17 2.20 9.88
C ARG A 177 10.82 3.67 9.96
N LEU A 178 10.26 4.05 11.09
CA LEU A 178 10.17 5.46 11.44
C LEU A 178 11.56 5.97 11.82
N THR A 179 11.87 7.20 11.43
CA THR A 179 13.09 7.92 11.81
C THR A 179 12.70 9.31 12.30
N PRO A 180 13.62 10.08 12.90
CA PRO A 180 13.35 11.48 13.25
C PRO A 180 12.92 12.37 12.07
N GLN A 181 13.20 11.94 10.83
CA GLN A 181 12.83 12.65 9.60
C GLN A 181 11.58 12.07 8.93
N GLY A 182 10.93 11.07 9.54
CA GLY A 182 9.74 10.40 9.05
C GLY A 182 10.01 8.96 8.59
N PRO A 183 9.00 8.32 7.98
CA PRO A 183 9.12 6.98 7.43
C PRO A 183 10.24 6.91 6.38
N ALA A 184 11.17 5.96 6.52
CA ALA A 184 12.30 5.81 5.62
C ALA A 184 12.66 4.34 5.39
N PHE A 185 13.34 4.08 4.27
CA PHE A 185 14.03 2.82 4.05
C PHE A 185 15.21 2.72 5.03
N VAL A 186 15.11 1.78 5.96
CA VAL A 186 16.15 1.51 6.97
C VAL A 186 16.48 0.02 6.89
N PRO A 187 17.68 -0.35 6.41
CA PRO A 187 18.07 -1.74 6.27
C PRO A 187 18.04 -2.56 7.56
N VAL A 188 17.28 -3.66 7.57
CA VAL A 188 17.23 -4.62 8.69
C VAL A 188 17.84 -5.96 8.28
N ARG A 189 19.07 -6.22 8.75
CA ARG A 189 19.91 -7.35 8.29
C ARG A 189 19.21 -8.71 8.30
N GLU A 190 18.45 -9.02 9.35
CA GLU A 190 17.74 -10.30 9.49
C GLU A 190 16.60 -10.47 8.48
N VAL A 191 15.91 -9.38 8.12
CA VAL A 191 14.87 -9.40 7.07
C VAL A 191 15.51 -9.72 5.72
N TYR A 192 16.64 -9.08 5.41
CA TYR A 192 17.34 -9.30 4.14
C TYR A 192 17.99 -10.68 4.01
N ARG A 193 18.41 -11.29 5.12
CA ARG A 193 18.86 -12.69 5.11
C ARG A 193 17.74 -13.64 4.67
N GLN A 194 16.56 -13.50 5.27
CA GLN A 194 15.38 -14.31 4.90
C GLN A 194 14.98 -14.06 3.43
N LEU A 195 14.94 -12.79 3.01
CA LEU A 195 14.62 -12.44 1.62
C LEU A 195 15.58 -13.08 0.61
N ALA A 196 16.88 -13.11 0.91
CA ALA A 196 17.88 -13.75 0.04
C ALA A 196 17.63 -15.27 -0.10
N GLU A 197 17.25 -15.96 0.97
CA GLU A 197 16.93 -17.40 0.95
C GLU A 197 15.70 -17.70 0.08
N HIS A 198 14.65 -16.89 0.20
CA HIS A 198 13.46 -17.00 -0.65
C HIS A 198 13.76 -16.68 -2.11
N GLN A 199 14.57 -15.64 -2.36
CA GLN A 199 14.99 -15.24 -3.69
C GLN A 199 15.79 -16.35 -4.39
N ASP A 200 16.74 -17.00 -3.71
CA ASP A 200 17.57 -18.05 -4.33
C ASP A 200 16.72 -19.26 -4.76
N THR A 201 15.73 -19.64 -3.95
CA THR A 201 14.80 -20.73 -4.27
C THR A 201 14.06 -20.45 -5.58
N LEU A 202 13.50 -19.25 -5.73
CA LEU A 202 12.75 -18.87 -6.93
C LEU A 202 13.68 -18.65 -8.14
N ARG A 203 14.85 -18.06 -7.94
CA ARG A 203 15.87 -17.88 -8.99
C ARG A 203 16.28 -19.21 -9.63
N ARG A 204 16.45 -20.28 -8.83
CA ARG A 204 16.81 -21.61 -9.34
C ARG A 204 15.73 -22.23 -10.22
N GLY A 205 14.46 -21.90 -9.98
CA GLY A 205 13.30 -22.37 -10.75
C GLY A 205 12.93 -21.50 -11.95
N GLU A 206 13.52 -20.32 -12.12
CA GLU A 206 13.21 -19.41 -13.22
C GLU A 206 13.89 -19.88 -14.52
N TYR A 207 13.13 -20.01 -15.61
CA TYR A 207 13.62 -20.50 -16.90
C TYR A 207 14.09 -19.36 -17.81
N GLU A 208 13.53 -18.16 -17.68
CA GLU A 208 13.89 -17.01 -18.49
C GLU A 208 15.28 -16.46 -18.06
N PRO A 209 16.31 -16.45 -18.94
CA PRO A 209 17.67 -16.10 -18.54
C PRO A 209 17.83 -14.69 -17.98
N LEU A 210 17.16 -13.70 -18.58
CA LEU A 210 17.27 -12.30 -18.15
C LEU A 210 16.55 -12.04 -16.83
N LYS A 211 15.41 -12.69 -16.61
CA LYS A 211 14.67 -12.64 -15.35
C LYS A 211 15.43 -13.34 -14.22
N ARG A 212 16.05 -14.49 -14.52
CA ARG A 212 16.96 -15.18 -13.61
C ARG A 212 18.14 -14.30 -13.22
N LEU A 213 18.71 -13.55 -14.17
CA LEU A 213 19.77 -12.59 -13.90
C LEU A 213 19.28 -11.43 -13.01
N ALA A 214 18.09 -10.87 -13.27
CA ALA A 214 17.48 -9.85 -12.42
C ALA A 214 17.32 -10.36 -10.97
N TYR A 215 16.85 -11.60 -10.80
CA TYR A 215 16.74 -12.25 -9.51
C TYR A 215 18.08 -12.51 -8.83
N GLN A 216 19.12 -12.82 -9.61
CA GLN A 216 20.47 -12.91 -9.07
C GLN A 216 20.95 -11.55 -8.53
N ARG A 217 20.75 -10.45 -9.28
CA ARG A 217 21.14 -9.10 -8.83
C ARG A 217 20.38 -8.66 -7.59
N GLN A 218 19.07 -8.95 -7.53
CA GLN A 218 18.26 -8.72 -6.35
C GLN A 218 18.74 -9.53 -5.13
N MET A 219 19.13 -10.79 -5.34
CA MET A 219 19.72 -11.62 -4.29
C MET A 219 21.07 -11.07 -3.82
N GLU A 220 21.92 -10.61 -4.73
CA GLU A 220 23.21 -9.97 -4.41
C GLU A 220 23.00 -8.71 -3.54
N ASP A 221 22.01 -7.89 -3.86
CA ASP A 221 21.63 -6.74 -3.02
C ASP A 221 21.16 -7.18 -1.63
N TYR A 222 20.28 -8.18 -1.52
CA TYR A 222 19.83 -8.68 -0.22
C TYR A 222 20.97 -9.24 0.63
N LEU A 223 21.87 -10.03 0.04
CA LEU A 223 23.05 -10.55 0.71
C LEU A 223 23.99 -9.43 1.14
N GLY A 224 24.20 -8.43 0.29
CA GLY A 224 25.00 -7.25 0.61
C GLY A 224 24.43 -6.47 1.79
N ILE A 225 23.12 -6.21 1.77
CA ILE A 225 22.43 -5.52 2.86
C ILE A 225 22.49 -6.32 4.16
N ALA A 226 22.31 -7.64 4.11
CA ALA A 226 22.45 -8.51 5.28
C ALA A 226 23.86 -8.44 5.90
N GLN A 227 24.89 -8.15 5.11
CA GLN A 227 26.27 -7.90 5.54
C GLN A 227 26.54 -6.45 5.97
N GLY A 228 25.54 -5.55 5.88
CA GLY A 228 25.68 -4.14 6.22
C GLY A 228 26.19 -3.24 5.09
N LYS A 229 26.20 -3.72 3.84
CA LYS A 229 26.50 -2.90 2.67
C LYS A 229 25.26 -2.09 2.26
N THR A 230 25.49 -1.00 1.53
CA THR A 230 24.42 -0.26 0.87
C THR A 230 23.85 -1.05 -0.31
N PRO A 231 22.54 -0.94 -0.60
CA PRO A 231 21.98 -1.49 -1.83
C PRO A 231 22.60 -0.83 -3.07
N SER A 232 22.44 -1.50 -4.22
CA SER A 232 22.74 -0.92 -5.52
C SER A 232 21.98 0.39 -5.77
N LEU A 233 22.55 1.22 -6.64
CA LEU A 233 21.88 2.46 -7.07
C LEU A 233 20.55 2.19 -7.79
N ASP A 234 20.44 1.08 -8.51
CA ASP A 234 19.21 0.71 -9.20
C ASP A 234 18.11 0.35 -8.19
N ALA A 235 18.43 -0.42 -7.14
CA ALA A 235 17.48 -0.66 -6.05
C ALA A 235 17.08 0.65 -5.33
N LEU A 236 18.02 1.55 -5.04
CA LEU A 236 17.70 2.83 -4.43
C LEU A 236 16.80 3.71 -5.32
N ARG A 237 17.03 3.72 -6.64
CA ARG A 237 16.21 4.47 -7.61
C ARG A 237 14.80 3.90 -7.76
N SER A 238 14.64 2.59 -7.58
CA SER A 238 13.34 1.92 -7.62
C SER A 238 12.51 2.13 -6.34
N PHE A 239 13.04 2.81 -5.32
CA PHE A 239 12.29 3.22 -4.14
C PHE A 239 11.52 4.53 -4.42
N THR A 240 10.28 4.40 -4.87
CA THR A 240 9.46 5.52 -5.36
C THR A 240 8.46 6.01 -4.32
N TRP A 241 8.92 6.84 -3.39
CA TRP A 241 8.09 7.43 -2.34
C TRP A 241 7.83 8.92 -2.60
N LYS A 242 6.56 9.31 -2.66
CA LYS A 242 6.11 10.69 -2.84
C LYS A 242 5.66 11.26 -1.50
N LYS A 243 6.39 12.24 -0.97
CA LYS A 243 5.95 13.00 0.21
C LYS A 243 4.69 13.80 -0.14
N LEU A 244 3.62 13.58 0.62
CA LEU A 244 2.34 14.27 0.43
C LEU A 244 2.18 15.43 1.41
N LEU A 245 2.52 15.18 2.68
CA LEU A 245 2.31 16.13 3.76
C LEU A 245 3.38 15.95 4.85
N SER A 246 3.70 17.05 5.52
CA SER A 246 4.41 17.06 6.79
C SER A 246 3.82 18.18 7.62
N VAL A 247 3.26 17.84 8.78
CA VAL A 247 2.66 18.81 9.69
C VAL A 247 3.23 18.62 11.08
N GLU A 248 3.35 19.72 11.80
CA GLU A 248 3.92 19.80 13.15
C GLU A 248 2.96 20.60 14.01
N TRP A 249 2.77 20.19 15.26
CA TRP A 249 1.94 20.93 16.22
C TRP A 249 2.58 20.97 17.59
N ARG A 250 2.07 21.89 18.42
CA ARG A 250 2.49 21.99 19.81
C ARG A 250 1.86 20.84 20.62
N PRO A 251 2.62 20.20 21.53
CA PRO A 251 2.10 19.16 22.42
C PRO A 251 0.89 19.60 23.25
#